data_AF-A0A150S9X0-F1
#
_entry.id   AF-A0A150S9X0-F1
#
_cell.length_a   1.000
_cell.length_b   1.000
_cell.length_c   1.000
_cell.angle_alpha   90.00
_cell.angle_beta   90.00
_cell.angle_gamma   90.00
#
_symmetry.space_group_name_H-M   'P 1'
#
loop_
_entity.id
_entity.type
_entity.pdbx_description
1 polymer ?
#
loop_
_entity_poly.entity_id
_entity_poly.type
_entity_poly.pdbx_seq_one_letter_code
_entity_poly.pdbx_strand_id
1 'polypeptide(L)'
;MPVDLLSDIFENGADVLGTTIDSRGVILAQTGDAVNSEVLSDNAEWWQHVGFASRPAKAEPGKRACQGITLNQGCNDLCIASRDTRGTKIYGALKEGETALYAGGPSNTGTGRILLKDDGSTSTITLLTQKDNGASGEPILIQVSSEGKVVITAGSQGAVTIDANGIKMASAADVQVGASGNVALIGAAMALNAGAVSLGASASDGVVLGPGLQAYISSLTTLLGQLIAAVNGLAPGSVTAIPPVLSPTAVSTSVKSAR
;
A
#
# COMPACT_ATOMS: atom_id res chain seq x y z
N MET A 1 -13.13 -44.45 31.52
CA MET A 1 -13.06 -44.20 32.97
C MET A 1 -14.26 -43.35 33.33
N PRO A 2 -14.96 -43.61 34.44
CA PRO A 2 -15.95 -42.66 34.94
C PRO A 2 -15.24 -41.33 35.21
N VAL A 3 -15.85 -40.24 34.76
CA VAL A 3 -15.32 -38.91 35.01
C VAL A 3 -15.97 -38.41 36.29
N ASP A 4 -15.17 -38.18 37.31
CA ASP A 4 -15.69 -37.79 38.62
C ASP A 4 -15.83 -36.27 38.73
N LEU A 5 -15.00 -35.50 37.99
CA LEU A 5 -15.06 -34.04 37.95
C LEU A 5 -14.91 -33.49 36.52
N LEU A 6 -15.56 -32.35 36.26
CA LEU A 6 -15.47 -31.65 34.97
C LEU A 6 -14.04 -31.18 34.64
N SER A 7 -13.22 -30.98 35.68
CA SER A 7 -11.78 -30.68 35.58
C SER A 7 -10.95 -31.81 34.98
N ASP A 8 -11.45 -33.04 35.03
CA ASP A 8 -10.72 -34.20 34.49
C ASP A 8 -10.90 -34.30 32.96
N ILE A 9 -11.94 -33.63 32.45
CA ILE A 9 -12.31 -33.57 31.03
C ILE A 9 -11.59 -32.42 30.31
N PHE A 10 -11.46 -31.28 30.99
CA PHE A 10 -10.91 -30.06 30.39
C PHE A 10 -9.63 -29.63 31.08
N GLU A 11 -8.58 -29.44 30.29
CA GLU A 11 -7.40 -28.73 30.74
C GLU A 11 -7.48 -27.28 30.29
N ASN A 12 -7.46 -26.36 31.25
CA ASN A 12 -7.56 -24.93 30.98
C ASN A 12 -6.20 -24.25 31.18
N GLY A 13 -5.68 -23.65 30.12
CA GLY A 13 -4.51 -22.79 30.19
C GLY A 13 -3.18 -23.49 29.89
N ALA A 14 -3.22 -24.74 29.40
CA ALA A 14 -2.03 -25.45 28.94
C ALA A 14 -1.32 -24.64 27.84
N ASP A 15 0.00 -24.49 27.95
CA ASP A 15 0.80 -23.78 26.96
C ASP A 15 0.93 -24.62 25.69
N VAL A 16 0.66 -24.00 24.54
CA VAL A 16 0.93 -24.58 23.22
C VAL A 16 2.40 -24.36 22.89
N LEU A 17 3.19 -25.42 23.03
CA LEU A 17 4.64 -25.41 22.86
C LEU A 17 5.03 -25.29 21.38
N GLY A 18 4.25 -25.92 20.52
CA GLY A 18 4.43 -25.92 19.08
C GLY A 18 3.26 -26.56 18.36
N THR A 19 3.26 -26.43 17.03
CA THR A 19 2.30 -27.14 16.18
C THR A 19 3.01 -27.81 15.02
N THR A 20 2.50 -28.95 14.59
CA THR A 20 2.92 -29.70 13.40
C THR A 20 1.72 -29.96 12.49
N ILE A 21 1.97 -30.39 11.25
CA ILE A 21 0.93 -30.88 10.35
C ILE A 21 1.26 -32.34 10.08
N ASP A 22 0.31 -33.22 10.37
CA ASP A 22 0.49 -34.66 10.16
C ASP A 22 0.26 -35.07 8.70
N SER A 23 0.38 -36.36 8.41
CA SER A 23 0.16 -36.90 7.06
C SER A 23 -1.29 -36.81 6.56
N ARG A 24 -2.26 -36.55 7.45
CA ARG A 24 -3.67 -36.33 7.13
C ARG A 24 -3.96 -34.85 6.82
N GLY A 25 -2.99 -33.96 7.06
CA GLY A 25 -3.18 -32.50 6.94
C GLY A 25 -3.82 -31.87 8.17
N VAL A 26 -3.90 -32.60 9.30
CA VAL A 26 -4.44 -32.10 10.56
C VAL A 26 -3.35 -31.33 11.29
N ILE A 27 -3.70 -30.18 11.86
CA ILE A 27 -2.80 -29.42 12.73
C ILE A 27 -2.81 -30.09 14.11
N LEU A 28 -1.64 -30.54 14.56
CA LEU A 28 -1.44 -31.09 15.90
C LEU A 28 -0.71 -30.07 16.76
N ALA A 29 -1.16 -29.90 18.00
CA ALA A 29 -0.55 -29.05 19.00
C ALA A 29 0.14 -29.91 20.07
N GLN A 30 1.37 -29.55 20.39
CA GLN A 30 2.03 -30.01 21.60
C GLN A 30 1.62 -29.06 22.74
N THR A 31 1.00 -29.59 23.79
CA THR A 31 0.59 -28.83 24.97
C THR A 31 1.45 -29.19 26.18
N GLY A 32 1.60 -28.24 27.11
CA GLY A 32 2.36 -28.45 28.33
C GLY A 32 2.59 -27.17 29.12
N ASP A 33 3.77 -27.06 29.72
CA ASP A 33 4.22 -25.89 30.46
C ASP A 33 5.51 -25.34 29.81
N ALA A 34 5.41 -24.18 29.16
CA ALA A 34 6.54 -23.58 28.46
C ALA A 34 7.61 -23.01 29.42
N VAL A 35 7.24 -22.74 30.67
CA VAL A 35 8.15 -22.22 31.70
C VAL A 35 9.00 -23.35 32.25
N ASN A 36 8.37 -24.48 32.57
CA ASN A 36 9.05 -25.64 33.14
C ASN A 36 9.55 -26.64 32.09
N SER A 37 9.24 -26.42 30.81
CA SER A 37 9.57 -27.33 29.70
C SER A 37 8.97 -28.73 29.87
N GLU A 38 7.77 -28.79 30.45
CA GLU A 38 7.01 -30.03 30.61
C GLU A 38 6.08 -30.21 29.42
N VAL A 39 5.98 -31.43 28.92
CA VAL A 39 5.06 -31.81 27.84
C VAL A 39 3.95 -32.65 28.46
N LEU A 40 2.71 -32.27 28.19
CA LEU A 40 1.52 -32.98 28.67
C LEU A 40 0.88 -33.82 27.55
N SER A 41 0.80 -33.27 26.35
CA SER A 41 0.28 -33.96 25.17
C SER A 41 1.06 -33.54 23.93
N ASP A 42 1.33 -34.50 23.04
CA ASP A 42 2.09 -34.27 21.79
C ASP A 42 1.21 -34.20 20.55
N ASN A 43 -0.07 -34.59 20.66
CA ASN A 43 -0.94 -34.84 19.51
C ASN A 43 -2.35 -34.24 19.69
N ALA A 44 -2.47 -33.13 20.42
CA ALA A 44 -3.78 -32.49 20.57
C ALA A 44 -4.24 -31.92 19.21
N GLU A 45 -5.37 -32.37 18.68
CA GLU A 45 -5.89 -31.86 17.42
C GLU A 45 -6.34 -30.40 17.58
N TRP A 46 -5.84 -29.53 16.71
CA TRP A 46 -6.15 -28.11 16.75
C TRP A 46 -7.43 -27.81 15.98
N TRP A 47 -8.53 -27.65 16.71
CA TRP A 47 -9.85 -27.46 16.14
C TRP A 47 -10.19 -25.97 16.02
N GLN A 48 -10.67 -25.58 14.84
CA GLN A 48 -10.99 -24.20 14.51
C GLN A 48 -12.31 -24.13 13.76
N HIS A 49 -12.89 -22.93 13.70
CA HIS A 49 -14.08 -22.70 12.91
C HIS A 49 -13.81 -22.99 11.42
N VAL A 50 -14.78 -23.57 10.71
CA VAL A 50 -14.64 -23.88 9.28
C VAL A 50 -14.32 -22.61 8.49
N GLY A 51 -13.36 -22.70 7.56
CA GLY A 51 -12.86 -21.55 6.79
C GLY A 51 -11.78 -20.72 7.50
N PHE A 52 -11.44 -21.05 8.76
CA PHE A 52 -10.31 -20.46 9.47
C PHE A 52 -9.26 -21.53 9.79
N ALA A 53 -8.01 -21.22 9.47
CA ALA A 53 -6.85 -22.02 9.88
C ALA A 53 -5.76 -21.07 10.37
N SER A 54 -5.24 -21.32 11.57
CA SER A 54 -4.14 -20.56 12.14
C SER A 54 -3.30 -21.43 13.06
N ARG A 55 -2.03 -21.08 13.18
CA ARG A 55 -1.09 -21.72 14.09
C ARG A 55 -0.53 -20.66 15.03
N PRO A 56 -0.50 -20.90 16.35
CA PRO A 56 0.07 -19.93 17.27
C PRO A 56 1.59 -19.80 17.05
N ALA A 57 2.15 -18.68 17.48
CA ALA A 57 3.60 -18.50 17.51
C ALA A 57 4.23 -19.53 18.45
N LYS A 58 5.34 -20.14 18.03
CA LYS A 58 6.07 -21.14 18.81
C LYS A 58 6.37 -20.61 20.23
N ALA A 59 6.29 -21.48 21.22
CA ALA A 59 6.73 -21.14 22.56
C ALA A 59 8.26 -20.98 22.60
N GLU A 60 8.72 -20.14 23.52
CA GLU A 60 10.14 -20.00 23.85
C GLU A 60 10.31 -20.45 25.31
N PRO A 61 11.28 -21.32 25.62
CA PRO A 61 11.49 -21.80 26.99
C PRO A 61 11.62 -20.66 28.00
N GLY A 62 10.91 -20.78 29.12
CA GLY A 62 10.93 -19.77 30.19
C GLY A 62 10.11 -18.51 29.88
N LYS A 63 9.35 -18.47 28.78
CA LYS A 63 8.46 -17.34 28.43
C LYS A 63 7.01 -17.81 28.30
N ARG A 64 6.09 -16.86 28.45
CA ARG A 64 4.66 -17.07 28.22
C ARG A 64 4.43 -17.56 26.78
N ALA A 65 3.54 -18.52 26.59
CA ALA A 65 3.14 -19.04 25.29
C ALA A 65 1.68 -18.70 24.95
N CYS A 66 1.22 -19.20 23.81
CA CYS A 66 -0.21 -19.31 23.54
C CYS A 66 -0.79 -20.37 24.50
N GLN A 67 -1.96 -20.11 25.06
CA GLN A 67 -2.64 -21.01 25.97
C GLN A 67 -3.85 -21.62 25.29
N GLY A 68 -4.09 -22.92 25.48
CA GLY A 68 -5.22 -23.66 24.96
C GLY A 68 -6.23 -24.05 26.03
N ILE A 69 -7.45 -24.37 25.59
CA ILE A 69 -8.38 -25.22 26.33
C ILE A 69 -8.44 -26.55 25.58
N THR A 70 -7.99 -27.61 26.23
CA THR A 70 -7.99 -28.96 25.65
C THR A 70 -9.08 -29.83 26.26
N LEU A 71 -9.69 -30.66 25.43
CA LEU A 71 -10.62 -31.72 25.82
C LEU A 71 -9.89 -33.05 25.78
N ASN A 72 -9.78 -33.72 26.92
CA ASN A 72 -9.11 -35.01 27.03
C ASN A 72 -10.03 -36.13 26.54
N GLN A 73 -9.70 -36.77 25.42
CA GLN A 73 -10.48 -37.92 24.90
C GLN A 73 -9.79 -39.27 25.14
N GLY A 74 -8.64 -39.26 25.83
CA GLY A 74 -7.87 -40.45 26.20
C GLY A 74 -6.97 -40.99 25.09
N CYS A 75 -7.35 -40.86 23.81
CA CYS A 75 -6.52 -41.27 22.68
C CYS A 75 -6.06 -40.12 21.77
N ASN A 76 -6.80 -39.01 21.71
CA ASN A 76 -6.38 -37.75 21.07
C ASN A 76 -7.07 -36.58 21.75
N ASP A 77 -6.32 -35.64 22.31
CA ASP A 77 -6.92 -34.46 22.94
C ASP A 77 -7.37 -33.48 21.86
N LEU A 78 -8.37 -32.65 22.14
CA LEU A 78 -8.83 -31.62 21.20
C LEU A 78 -8.57 -30.24 21.79
N CYS A 79 -7.77 -29.41 21.13
CA CYS A 79 -7.62 -28.00 21.48
C CYS A 79 -8.71 -27.19 20.77
N ILE A 80 -9.73 -26.77 21.53
CA ILE A 80 -10.97 -26.18 20.98
C ILE A 80 -11.05 -24.66 21.14
N ALA A 81 -10.16 -24.08 21.95
CA ALA A 81 -10.04 -22.64 22.12
C ALA A 81 -8.60 -22.28 22.48
N SER A 82 -8.19 -21.08 22.13
CA SER A 82 -6.87 -20.58 22.49
C SER A 82 -6.85 -19.08 22.73
N ARG A 83 -5.85 -18.64 23.49
CA ARG A 83 -5.54 -17.23 23.71
C ARG A 83 -4.03 -17.02 23.69
N ASP A 84 -3.58 -15.98 23.00
CA ASP A 84 -2.17 -15.59 23.04
C ASP A 84 -2.01 -14.17 23.57
N THR A 85 -1.69 -14.08 24.86
CA THR A 85 -1.53 -12.80 25.56
C THR A 85 -0.36 -11.97 25.06
N ARG A 86 0.58 -12.55 24.31
CA ARG A 86 1.68 -11.79 23.68
C ARG A 86 1.17 -10.87 22.58
N GLY A 87 0.05 -11.23 21.94
CA GLY A 87 -0.63 -10.42 20.93
C GLY A 87 -1.50 -9.28 21.47
N THR A 88 -1.57 -9.08 22.79
CA THR A 88 -2.41 -8.03 23.43
C THR A 88 -2.17 -6.63 22.88
N LYS A 89 -0.98 -6.31 22.36
CA LYS A 89 -0.71 -5.01 21.73
C LYS A 89 -1.53 -4.76 20.46
N ILE A 90 -1.98 -5.82 19.79
CA ILE A 90 -2.79 -5.74 18.57
C ILE A 90 -4.26 -5.56 18.94
N TYR A 91 -4.82 -6.50 19.71
CA TYR A 91 -6.26 -6.50 20.01
C TYR A 91 -6.64 -5.66 21.23
N GLY A 92 -5.69 -5.32 22.11
CA GLY A 92 -5.95 -4.48 23.28
C GLY A 92 -6.21 -3.01 22.94
N ALA A 93 -5.97 -2.61 21.69
CA ALA A 93 -6.33 -1.29 21.16
C ALA A 93 -7.73 -1.25 20.51
N LEU A 94 -8.43 -2.39 20.48
CA LEU A 94 -9.80 -2.48 19.98
C LEU A 94 -10.78 -1.90 21.00
N LYS A 95 -11.75 -1.14 20.53
CA LYS A 95 -12.93 -0.72 21.29
C LYS A 95 -14.01 -1.80 21.24
N GLU A 96 -15.07 -1.60 22.01
CA GLU A 96 -16.26 -2.45 21.99
C GLU A 96 -16.84 -2.53 20.57
N GLY A 97 -17.11 -3.75 20.09
CA GLY A 97 -17.63 -4.01 18.74
C GLY A 97 -16.58 -4.04 17.62
N GLU A 98 -15.34 -3.58 17.87
CA GLU A 98 -14.26 -3.65 16.88
C GLU A 98 -13.67 -5.07 16.81
N THR A 99 -13.12 -5.44 15.66
CA THR A 99 -12.57 -6.78 15.40
C THR A 99 -11.20 -6.69 14.72
N ALA A 100 -10.31 -7.62 15.06
CA ALA A 100 -9.04 -7.79 14.37
C ALA A 100 -8.83 -9.25 13.95
N LEU A 101 -8.40 -9.45 12.71
CA LEU A 101 -7.76 -10.68 12.26
C LEU A 101 -6.28 -10.38 12.08
N TYR A 102 -5.39 -11.15 12.69
CA TYR A 102 -3.96 -10.84 12.64
C TYR A 102 -3.12 -12.10 12.58
N ALA A 103 -1.98 -11.99 11.88
CA ALA A 103 -0.93 -12.98 11.95
C ALA A 103 -0.04 -12.64 13.16
N GLY A 104 0.04 -13.56 14.13
CA GLY A 104 0.94 -13.39 15.28
C GLY A 104 2.41 -13.31 14.87
N GLY A 105 2.83 -14.02 13.82
CA GLY A 105 4.23 -14.08 13.41
C GLY A 105 5.15 -14.69 14.49
N PRO A 106 6.47 -14.71 14.27
CA PRO A 106 7.42 -15.15 15.28
C PRO A 106 7.31 -14.29 16.55
N SER A 107 7.28 -14.92 17.72
CA SER A 107 7.23 -14.23 19.02
C SER A 107 6.09 -13.21 19.19
N ASN A 108 5.00 -13.33 18.43
CA ASN A 108 3.86 -12.40 18.41
C ASN A 108 4.17 -10.95 17.98
N THR A 109 5.20 -10.75 17.15
CA THR A 109 5.54 -9.44 16.59
C THR A 109 4.98 -9.20 15.18
N GLY A 110 4.09 -10.08 14.72
CA GLY A 110 3.51 -10.05 13.40
C GLY A 110 2.79 -8.74 13.07
N THR A 111 2.96 -8.34 11.82
CA THR A 111 2.55 -7.02 11.33
C THR A 111 1.38 -7.12 10.35
N GLY A 112 1.10 -8.31 9.81
CA GLY A 112 -0.05 -8.58 8.95
C GLY A 112 -1.37 -8.57 9.72
N ARG A 113 -2.25 -7.61 9.42
CA ARG A 113 -3.48 -7.34 10.18
C ARG A 113 -4.62 -6.93 9.24
N ILE A 114 -5.83 -7.35 9.59
CA ILE A 114 -7.09 -6.82 9.10
C ILE A 114 -7.82 -6.26 10.32
N LEU A 115 -8.09 -4.96 10.31
CA LEU A 115 -8.74 -4.26 11.40
C LEU A 115 -10.11 -3.78 10.91
N LEU A 116 -11.15 -4.12 11.66
CA LEU A 116 -12.52 -3.66 11.48
C LEU A 116 -12.84 -2.75 12.67
N LYS A 117 -12.83 -1.45 12.44
CA LYS A 117 -13.04 -0.44 13.50
C LYS A 117 -14.30 0.34 13.23
N ASP A 118 -15.01 0.72 14.28
CA ASP A 118 -16.20 1.56 14.21
C ASP A 118 -16.30 2.36 15.51
N ASP A 119 -16.32 3.69 15.41
CA ASP A 119 -16.47 4.58 16.55
C ASP A 119 -17.89 5.15 16.70
N GLY A 120 -18.84 4.63 15.91
CA GLY A 120 -20.24 5.07 15.86
C GLY A 120 -20.50 6.26 14.93
N SER A 121 -19.44 6.92 14.44
CA SER A 121 -19.53 7.93 13.39
C SER A 121 -18.95 7.42 12.08
N THR A 122 -17.79 6.76 12.16
CA THR A 122 -17.03 6.30 10.99
C THR A 122 -16.56 4.87 11.19
N SER A 123 -17.01 3.98 10.32
CA SER A 123 -16.50 2.61 10.23
C SER A 123 -15.33 2.55 9.27
N THR A 124 -14.27 1.84 9.62
CA THR A 124 -13.08 1.63 8.79
C THR A 124 -12.68 0.17 8.72
N ILE A 125 -12.29 -0.26 7.52
CA ILE A 125 -11.69 -1.57 7.25
C ILE A 125 -10.26 -1.31 6.78
N THR A 126 -9.28 -1.80 7.52
CA THR A 126 -7.86 -1.60 7.21
C THR A 126 -7.14 -2.93 7.06
N LEU A 127 -6.60 -3.20 5.88
CA LEU A 127 -5.61 -4.24 5.65
C LEU A 127 -4.23 -3.59 5.80
N LEU A 128 -3.41 -4.12 6.70
CA LEU A 128 -2.11 -3.54 7.03
C LEU A 128 -1.04 -4.63 7.06
N THR A 129 0.12 -4.29 6.51
CA THR A 129 1.38 -4.99 6.75
C THR A 129 2.48 -3.95 6.99
N GLN A 130 3.66 -4.38 7.39
CA GLN A 130 4.82 -3.50 7.56
C GLN A 130 6.00 -4.06 6.79
N LYS A 131 6.84 -3.16 6.26
CA LYS A 131 8.08 -3.54 5.58
C LYS A 131 8.91 -4.48 6.45
N ASP A 132 9.45 -5.52 5.83
CA ASP A 132 10.30 -6.56 6.46
C ASP A 132 9.62 -7.30 7.62
N ASN A 133 8.29 -7.22 7.74
CA ASN A 133 7.53 -7.70 8.90
C ASN A 133 8.06 -7.17 10.25
N GLY A 134 8.69 -6.00 10.24
CA GLY A 134 9.24 -5.36 11.42
C GLY A 134 8.23 -4.41 12.06
N ALA A 135 8.12 -4.40 13.39
CA ALA A 135 7.25 -3.46 14.11
C ALA A 135 7.60 -1.99 13.84
N SER A 136 8.87 -1.70 13.52
CA SER A 136 9.36 -0.37 13.12
C SER A 136 9.39 -0.17 11.60
N GLY A 137 8.95 -1.17 10.83
CA GLY A 137 8.88 -1.09 9.38
C GLY A 137 7.79 -0.13 8.94
N GLU A 138 8.06 0.59 7.85
CA GLU A 138 7.07 1.47 7.23
C GLU A 138 5.79 0.71 6.91
N PRO A 139 4.61 1.23 7.30
CA PRO A 139 3.35 0.55 7.07
C PRO A 139 2.95 0.62 5.59
N ILE A 140 2.45 -0.50 5.09
CA ILE A 140 1.76 -0.59 3.80
C ILE A 140 0.32 -0.97 4.14
N LEU A 141 -0.64 -0.13 3.75
CA LEU A 141 -2.04 -0.37 4.08
C LEU A 141 -2.99 -0.07 2.92
N ILE A 142 -4.13 -0.75 2.98
CA ILE A 142 -5.33 -0.44 2.21
C ILE A 142 -6.42 -0.19 3.24
N GLN A 143 -7.05 0.98 3.19
CA GLN A 143 -8.11 1.37 4.10
C GLN A 143 -9.33 1.83 3.31
N VAL A 144 -10.51 1.36 3.73
CA VAL A 144 -11.81 1.83 3.25
C VAL A 144 -12.58 2.37 4.45
N SER A 145 -13.33 3.45 4.26
CA SER A 145 -14.15 4.07 5.31
C SER A 145 -15.57 4.36 4.84
N SER A 146 -16.51 4.40 5.78
CA SER A 146 -17.92 4.76 5.52
C SER A 146 -18.11 6.19 5.01
N GLU A 147 -17.11 7.06 5.15
CA GLU A 147 -17.09 8.43 4.60
C GLU A 147 -16.89 8.47 3.07
N GLY A 148 -16.85 7.31 2.40
CA GLY A 148 -16.58 7.22 0.97
C GLY A 148 -15.10 7.45 0.64
N LYS A 149 -14.20 7.28 1.62
CA LYS A 149 -12.76 7.41 1.44
C LYS A 149 -12.06 6.06 1.35
N VAL A 150 -11.23 5.89 0.33
CA VAL A 150 -10.34 4.75 0.10
C VAL A 150 -8.90 5.25 0.09
N VAL A 151 -8.00 4.60 0.82
CA VAL A 151 -6.58 4.95 0.88
C VAL A 151 -5.75 3.69 0.64
N ILE A 152 -4.78 3.77 -0.27
CA ILE A 152 -3.74 2.78 -0.45
C ILE A 152 -2.43 3.52 -0.20
N THR A 153 -1.67 3.15 0.84
CA THR A 153 -0.36 3.77 1.14
C THR A 153 0.71 2.71 1.14
N ALA A 154 1.88 3.05 0.61
CA ALA A 154 3.09 2.26 0.72
C ALA A 154 4.13 3.12 1.43
N GLY A 155 3.98 3.32 2.75
CA GLY A 155 4.88 4.12 3.58
C GLY A 155 5.30 5.45 2.94
N SER A 156 6.61 5.68 2.89
CA SER A 156 7.23 6.84 2.24
C SER A 156 7.29 6.79 0.71
N GLN A 157 6.90 5.68 0.08
CA GLN A 157 6.95 5.53 -1.38
C GLN A 157 5.80 6.25 -2.08
N GLY A 158 4.65 6.38 -1.41
CA GLY A 158 3.50 7.11 -1.93
C GLY A 158 2.16 6.57 -1.46
N ALA A 159 1.09 7.20 -1.96
CA ALA A 159 -0.29 6.88 -1.68
C ALA A 159 -1.21 7.14 -2.87
N VAL A 160 -2.29 6.38 -2.95
CA VAL A 160 -3.48 6.66 -3.76
C VAL A 160 -4.63 6.87 -2.79
N THR A 161 -5.34 7.98 -2.91
CA THR A 161 -6.51 8.30 -2.09
C THR A 161 -7.69 8.60 -3.00
N ILE A 162 -8.83 8.00 -2.74
CA ILE A 162 -10.12 8.34 -3.35
C ILE A 162 -10.98 8.92 -2.25
N ASP A 163 -11.51 10.12 -2.45
CA ASP A 163 -12.45 10.75 -1.52
C ASP A 163 -13.48 11.62 -2.29
N ALA A 164 -14.31 12.37 -1.57
CA ALA A 164 -15.27 13.31 -2.16
C ALA A 164 -14.61 14.37 -3.07
N ASN A 165 -13.29 14.56 -2.92
CA ASN A 165 -12.44 15.44 -3.70
C ASN A 165 -11.65 14.64 -4.77
N GLY A 166 -12.18 13.53 -5.28
CA GLY A 166 -11.62 12.80 -6.43
C GLY A 166 -10.51 11.81 -6.07
N ILE A 167 -9.74 11.42 -7.09
CA ILE A 167 -8.64 10.44 -6.97
C ILE A 167 -7.33 11.20 -6.90
N LYS A 168 -6.66 11.19 -5.75
CA LYS A 168 -5.35 11.80 -5.52
C LYS A 168 -4.28 10.72 -5.57
N MET A 169 -3.20 10.99 -6.27
CA MET A 169 -1.98 10.19 -6.20
C MET A 169 -0.90 11.09 -5.62
N ALA A 170 -0.18 10.58 -4.64
CA ALA A 170 0.95 11.24 -4.02
C ALA A 170 2.12 10.27 -4.12
N SER A 171 3.13 10.59 -4.91
CA SER A 171 4.42 9.93 -4.79
C SER A 171 5.46 10.99 -4.49
N ALA A 172 6.64 10.56 -4.04
CA ALA A 172 7.78 11.47 -3.95
C ALA A 172 8.21 12.04 -5.32
N ALA A 173 7.57 11.61 -6.44
CA ALA A 173 8.00 11.94 -7.79
C ALA A 173 6.95 12.65 -8.69
N ASP A 174 5.80 12.11 -9.13
CA ASP A 174 5.37 12.55 -10.50
C ASP A 174 3.89 12.80 -10.88
N VAL A 175 2.83 12.44 -10.11
CA VAL A 175 1.45 12.62 -10.64
C VAL A 175 0.42 12.97 -9.57
N GLN A 176 -0.32 14.08 -9.74
CA GLN A 176 -1.48 14.45 -8.92
C GLN A 176 -2.74 14.60 -9.80
N VAL A 177 -3.84 13.95 -9.42
CA VAL A 177 -5.18 14.15 -9.99
C VAL A 177 -6.07 14.75 -8.89
N GLY A 178 -6.78 15.84 -9.17
CA GLY A 178 -7.56 16.60 -8.20
C GLY A 178 -9.07 16.50 -8.39
N ALA A 179 -9.81 16.84 -7.32
CA ALA A 179 -11.29 16.84 -7.24
C ALA A 179 -12.03 17.53 -8.37
N SER A 180 -11.45 18.64 -8.81
CA SER A 180 -12.05 19.57 -9.77
C SER A 180 -11.78 19.15 -11.22
N GLY A 181 -11.28 17.93 -11.45
CA GLY A 181 -10.89 17.44 -12.78
C GLY A 181 -9.54 17.96 -13.26
N ASN A 182 -8.81 18.71 -12.43
CA ASN A 182 -7.46 19.19 -12.74
C ASN A 182 -6.46 18.03 -12.61
N VAL A 183 -5.67 17.82 -13.65
CA VAL A 183 -4.56 16.85 -13.65
C VAL A 183 -3.26 17.65 -13.74
N ALA A 184 -2.42 17.54 -12.72
CA ALA A 184 -1.08 18.11 -12.71
C ALA A 184 -0.06 16.99 -12.88
N LEU A 185 0.66 17.05 -13.98
CA LEU A 185 1.84 16.23 -14.25
C LEU A 185 3.04 17.13 -13.99
N ILE A 186 3.83 16.81 -12.97
CA ILE A 186 4.97 17.64 -12.54
C ILE A 186 6.18 16.73 -12.54
N GLY A 187 7.20 17.06 -13.33
CA GLY A 187 8.44 16.32 -13.41
C GLY A 187 9.51 17.13 -14.13
N ALA A 188 10.78 16.77 -13.94
CA ALA A 188 11.91 17.45 -14.57
C ALA A 188 11.88 17.34 -16.12
N ALA A 189 11.19 16.33 -16.64
CA ALA A 189 10.90 16.16 -18.06
C ALA A 189 9.52 15.51 -18.23
N MET A 190 8.79 15.92 -19.27
CA MET A 190 7.51 15.33 -19.65
C MET A 190 7.51 15.03 -21.15
N ALA A 191 7.12 13.81 -21.52
CA ALA A 191 6.95 13.41 -22.92
C ALA A 191 5.46 13.16 -23.19
N LEU A 192 4.92 13.83 -24.21
CA LEU A 192 3.55 13.63 -24.70
C LEU A 192 3.64 13.09 -26.14
N ASN A 193 3.31 11.82 -26.35
CA ASN A 193 3.33 11.19 -27.68
C ASN A 193 1.89 10.98 -28.17
N ALA A 194 1.36 11.97 -28.88
CA ALA A 194 0.01 11.96 -29.43
C ALA A 194 0.00 12.53 -30.85
N GLY A 195 -0.99 12.15 -31.66
CA GLY A 195 -1.15 12.66 -33.04
C GLY A 195 -1.44 14.17 -33.09
N ALA A 196 -2.03 14.73 -32.03
CA ALA A 196 -2.18 16.16 -31.79
C ALA A 196 -2.23 16.44 -30.29
N VAL A 197 -1.63 17.56 -29.86
CA VAL A 197 -1.71 18.05 -28.47
C VAL A 197 -2.29 19.46 -28.50
N SER A 198 -3.44 19.66 -27.89
CA SER A 198 -4.02 20.98 -27.69
C SER A 198 -3.65 21.49 -26.30
N LEU A 199 -2.86 22.57 -26.26
CA LEU A 199 -2.46 23.22 -25.02
C LEU A 199 -3.26 24.52 -24.87
N GLY A 200 -3.92 24.71 -23.74
CA GLY A 200 -4.54 25.99 -23.38
C GLY A 200 -5.82 26.37 -24.14
N ALA A 201 -6.43 25.46 -24.93
CA ALA A 201 -7.66 25.76 -25.69
C ALA A 201 -8.88 26.16 -24.83
N SER A 202 -8.78 26.04 -23.51
CA SER A 202 -9.78 26.52 -22.55
C SER A 202 -9.15 27.05 -21.25
N ALA A 203 -7.86 27.40 -21.28
CA ALA A 203 -7.19 27.95 -20.10
C ALA A 203 -7.54 29.44 -19.94
N SER A 204 -7.80 29.86 -18.70
CA SER A 204 -8.00 31.27 -18.35
C SER A 204 -6.72 32.10 -18.52
N ASP A 205 -5.58 31.44 -18.38
CA ASP A 205 -4.24 32.00 -18.60
C ASP A 205 -3.58 31.36 -19.83
N GLY A 206 -2.81 32.16 -20.56
CA GLY A 206 -2.06 31.68 -21.72
C GLY A 206 -1.01 30.64 -21.34
N VAL A 207 -0.70 29.73 -22.26
CA VAL A 207 0.40 28.75 -22.09
C VAL A 207 1.72 29.52 -22.00
N VAL A 208 2.38 29.47 -20.84
CA VAL A 208 3.71 30.04 -20.67
C VAL A 208 4.72 29.14 -21.34
N LEU A 209 5.27 29.59 -22.47
CA LEU A 209 6.27 28.85 -23.22
C LEU A 209 7.64 28.95 -22.53
N GLY A 210 8.45 27.90 -22.63
CA GLY A 210 9.81 27.93 -22.09
C GLY A 210 10.70 28.98 -22.81
N PRO A 211 11.78 29.48 -22.16
CA PRO A 211 12.60 30.57 -22.69
C PRO A 211 13.16 30.34 -24.10
N GLY A 212 13.53 29.10 -24.42
CA GLY A 212 14.04 28.75 -25.75
C GLY A 212 13.00 28.88 -26.86
N LEU A 213 11.76 28.47 -26.61
CA LEU A 213 10.66 28.61 -27.59
C LEU A 213 10.23 30.07 -27.73
N GLN A 214 10.20 30.83 -26.62
CA GLN A 214 9.96 32.28 -26.68
C GLN A 214 11.02 33.00 -27.51
N ALA A 215 12.29 32.66 -27.33
CA ALA A 215 13.38 33.23 -28.13
C ALA A 215 13.25 32.91 -29.62
N TYR A 216 12.86 31.68 -29.97
CA TYR A 216 12.63 31.27 -31.35
C TYR A 216 11.43 32.01 -31.99
N ILE A 217 10.31 32.14 -31.28
CA ILE A 217 9.14 32.87 -31.80
C ILE A 217 9.49 34.36 -32.01
N SER A 218 10.28 34.94 -31.11
CA SER A 218 10.71 36.33 -31.20
C SER A 218 11.64 36.57 -32.40
N SER A 219 12.57 35.64 -32.67
CA SER A 219 13.47 35.74 -33.84
C SER A 219 12.70 35.58 -35.15
N LEU A 220 11.72 34.67 -35.21
CA LEU A 220 10.87 34.50 -36.38
C LEU A 220 10.03 35.75 -36.67
N THR A 221 9.44 36.34 -35.63
CA THR A 221 8.66 37.58 -35.75
C THR A 221 9.51 38.74 -36.25
N THR A 222 10.75 38.82 -35.76
CA THR A 222 11.73 39.83 -36.20
C THR A 222 12.08 39.65 -37.68
N LEU A 223 12.35 38.42 -38.12
CA LEU A 223 12.62 38.10 -39.52
C LEU A 223 11.45 38.50 -40.43
N LEU A 224 10.22 38.14 -40.04
CA LEU A 224 9.00 38.49 -40.78
C LEU A 224 8.86 40.01 -40.91
N GLY A 225 9.09 40.76 -39.84
CA GLY A 225 9.09 42.22 -39.86
C GLY A 225 10.12 42.81 -40.84
N GLN A 226 11.35 42.27 -40.82
CA GLN A 226 12.41 42.68 -41.74
C GLN A 226 12.06 42.38 -43.20
N LEU A 227 11.47 41.20 -43.47
CA LEU A 227 11.05 40.81 -44.81
C LEU A 227 9.94 41.73 -45.34
N ILE A 228 8.93 42.03 -44.52
CA ILE A 228 7.83 42.94 -44.89
C ILE A 228 8.39 44.33 -45.19
N ALA A 229 9.28 44.85 -44.34
CA ALA A 229 9.90 46.16 -44.56
C ALA A 229 10.70 46.20 -45.87
N ALA A 230 11.45 45.13 -46.16
CA ALA A 230 12.22 45.05 -47.38
C ALA A 230 11.33 44.96 -48.64
N VAL A 231 10.25 44.18 -48.60
CA VAL A 231 9.27 44.10 -49.69
C VAL A 231 8.60 45.44 -49.94
N ASN A 232 8.17 46.13 -48.88
CA ASN A 232 7.55 47.46 -48.99
C ASN A 232 8.52 48.54 -49.50
N GLY A 233 9.83 48.33 -49.31
CA GLY A 233 10.88 49.21 -49.80
C GLY A 233 11.27 48.99 -51.27
N LEU A 234 10.77 47.94 -51.92
CA LEU A 234 11.00 47.70 -53.34
C LEU A 234 10.07 48.59 -54.16
N ALA A 235 10.63 49.47 -54.99
CA ALA A 235 9.85 50.18 -55.99
C ALA A 235 9.24 49.18 -57.00
N PRO A 236 8.06 49.46 -57.60
CA PRO A 236 7.47 48.58 -58.60
C PRO A 236 8.47 48.35 -59.75
N GLY A 237 8.99 47.12 -59.88
CA GLY A 237 9.89 46.72 -60.97
C GLY A 237 11.36 46.45 -60.62
N SER A 238 11.80 46.64 -59.37
CA SER A 238 13.17 46.27 -58.95
C SER A 238 13.14 45.11 -57.95
N VAL A 239 13.51 43.89 -58.39
CA VAL A 239 13.76 42.76 -57.48
C VAL A 239 15.27 42.57 -57.39
N THR A 240 15.88 43.03 -56.31
CA THR A 240 17.25 42.66 -55.96
C THR A 240 17.16 41.65 -54.82
N ALA A 241 17.65 40.42 -55.06
CA ALA A 241 17.56 39.33 -54.09
C ALA A 241 18.22 39.72 -52.76
N ILE A 242 17.44 39.69 -51.68
CA ILE A 242 17.95 39.87 -50.32
C ILE A 242 18.67 38.56 -49.95
N PRO A 243 19.95 38.59 -49.57
CA PRO A 243 20.62 37.39 -49.12
C PRO A 243 19.99 36.92 -47.80
N PRO A 244 19.73 35.61 -47.62
CA PRO A 244 19.18 35.10 -46.38
C PRO A 244 20.21 35.26 -45.25
N VAL A 245 19.98 36.21 -44.35
CA VAL A 245 20.74 36.31 -43.09
C VAL A 245 19.98 35.51 -42.03
N LEU A 246 20.04 34.19 -42.14
CA LEU A 246 19.81 33.32 -41.00
C LEU A 246 20.75 32.13 -41.11
N SER A 247 21.71 32.06 -40.19
CA SER A 247 22.28 30.80 -39.75
C SER A 247 21.29 30.23 -38.73
N PRO A 248 20.41 29.27 -39.10
CA PRO A 248 19.58 28.62 -38.11
C PRO A 248 20.52 27.88 -37.16
N THR A 249 20.64 28.34 -35.92
CA THR A 249 21.03 27.42 -34.86
C THR A 249 19.89 26.43 -34.79
N ALA A 250 20.09 25.23 -35.32
CA ALA A 250 19.11 24.17 -35.29
C ALA A 250 18.68 23.98 -33.83
N VAL A 251 17.46 24.40 -33.49
CA VAL A 251 16.81 23.90 -32.29
C VAL A 251 16.45 22.47 -32.63
N SER A 252 17.42 21.58 -32.43
CA SER A 252 17.19 20.16 -32.53
C SER A 252 16.26 19.77 -31.39
N THR A 253 14.99 19.50 -31.72
CA THR A 253 14.12 18.72 -30.86
C THR A 253 14.27 17.22 -31.15
N SER A 254 15.43 16.76 -31.65
CA SER A 254 15.66 15.33 -31.84
C SER A 254 15.65 14.63 -30.49
N VAL A 255 14.50 14.06 -30.15
CA VAL A 255 14.40 12.98 -29.18
C VAL A 255 15.19 11.82 -29.79
N LYS A 256 16.40 11.56 -29.27
CA LYS A 256 17.09 10.28 -29.52
C LYS A 256 16.17 9.18 -28.98
N SER A 257 15.49 8.43 -29.86
CA SER A 257 14.92 7.15 -29.44
C SER A 257 16.10 6.19 -29.25
N ALA A 258 16.50 5.96 -28.01
CA ALA A 258 17.30 4.79 -27.70
C ALA A 258 16.38 3.57 -27.85
N ARG A 259 16.73 2.68 -28.79
CA ARG A 259 16.32 1.27 -28.71
C ARG A 259 17.22 0.56 -27.72
#